data_AF-A0A842QIH2-F1
#
_entry.id   AF-A0A842QIH2-F1
#
_cell.length_a   1.000
_cell.length_b   1.000
_cell.length_c   1.000
_cell.angle_alpha   90.00
_cell.angle_beta   90.00
_cell.angle_gamma   90.00
#
_symmetry.space_group_name_H-M   'P 1'
#
loop_
_entity.id
_entity.type
_entity.pdbx_description
1 polymer ?
#
loop_
_entity_poly.entity_id
_entity_poly.type
_entity_poly.pdbx_seq_one_letter_code
_entity_poly.pdbx_strand_id
1 'polypeptide(L)'
;MPAKIIKEKSLSSLKALFVALLIGTQVLGIIVTQMLKSENYGFILFLLYIILVPMTILAAGFFLGRAAKNRLEYRRPDWEFEPIQFETSDLRKKGKEYLRKYRRLTPRSELWMWFLPVVLALSKVGFLYYSIVSDENIAEFLLIAASVLHPALLASSAYVGYHAMENEASGDFRLPLIREAIWLAEKQDSLPGFYNVRVVLDKAEHDGYEIYRSPRVFARVRYVEDDGYVESWSGELRVVERVHALLHSDKEDSVMWYWRSMDRQFRESEGHDSYGHYVKEPPFLRSKLGVKDVRTVLIAAEILLLREWIKREDGHEDAEELLCRLQKDI
;
A
#
# COMPACT_ATOMS: atom_id res chain seq x y z
N MET A 1 -14.48 -4.12 -33.10
CA MET A 1 -13.32 -3.86 -32.21
C MET A 1 -13.86 -3.79 -30.79
N PRO A 2 -13.38 -4.62 -29.84
CA PRO A 2 -13.80 -4.50 -28.45
C PRO A 2 -13.50 -3.09 -27.94
N ALA A 3 -14.41 -2.56 -27.12
CA ALA A 3 -14.23 -1.24 -26.53
C ALA A 3 -13.05 -1.29 -25.56
N LYS A 4 -12.03 -0.43 -25.76
CA LYS A 4 -10.90 -0.31 -24.84
C LYS A 4 -11.38 -0.19 -23.39
N ILE A 5 -10.79 -0.98 -22.49
CA ILE A 5 -11.13 -0.95 -21.06
C ILE A 5 -10.87 0.41 -20.40
N ILE A 6 -9.93 1.18 -20.93
CA ILE A 6 -9.61 2.53 -20.47
C ILE A 6 -9.74 3.51 -21.62
N LYS A 7 -10.57 4.53 -21.41
CA LYS A 7 -10.73 5.66 -22.33
C LYS A 7 -10.41 6.97 -21.61
N GLU A 8 -9.31 7.58 -22.02
CA GLU A 8 -8.90 8.88 -21.48
C GLU A 8 -9.66 10.01 -22.17
N LYS A 9 -10.24 10.92 -21.38
CA LYS A 9 -10.85 12.15 -21.90
C LYS A 9 -9.79 13.24 -22.03
N SER A 10 -9.99 14.15 -22.99
CA SER A 10 -9.12 15.31 -23.16
C SER A 10 -9.03 16.13 -21.86
N LEU A 11 -7.81 16.57 -21.54
CA LEU A 11 -7.51 17.45 -20.41
C LEU A 11 -7.36 18.92 -20.83
N SER A 12 -7.55 19.26 -22.10
CA SER A 12 -7.23 20.60 -22.63
C SER A 12 -7.93 21.73 -21.89
N SER A 13 -9.24 21.61 -21.63
CA SER A 13 -10.01 22.61 -20.89
C SER A 13 -9.59 22.75 -19.44
N LEU A 14 -9.25 21.64 -18.77
CA LEU A 14 -8.76 21.67 -17.39
C LEU A 14 -7.34 22.25 -17.29
N LYS A 15 -6.48 22.00 -18.29
CA LYS A 15 -5.15 22.63 -18.37
C LYS A 15 -5.27 24.14 -18.57
N ALA A 16 -6.17 24.59 -19.45
CA ALA A 16 -6.42 26.02 -19.66
C ALA A 16 -6.95 26.68 -18.37
N LEU A 17 -7.91 26.03 -17.69
CA LEU A 17 -8.42 26.49 -16.40
C LEU A 17 -7.33 26.53 -15.31
N PHE A 18 -6.46 25.52 -15.24
CA PHE A 18 -5.33 25.49 -14.31
C PHE A 18 -4.40 26.70 -14.50
N VAL A 19 -4.01 26.97 -15.75
CA VAL A 19 -3.13 28.10 -16.09
C VAL A 19 -3.81 29.43 -15.76
N ALA A 20 -5.10 29.57 -16.11
CA ALA A 20 -5.87 30.77 -15.78
C ALA A 20 -5.96 31.00 -14.25
N LEU A 21 -6.18 29.95 -13.47
CA LEU A 21 -6.20 30.04 -12.00
C LEU A 21 -4.82 30.31 -11.41
N LEU A 22 -3.73 29.77 -11.98
CA LEU A 22 -2.36 30.11 -11.54
C LEU A 22 -2.07 31.60 -11.70
N ILE A 23 -2.36 32.15 -12.89
CA ILE A 23 -2.18 33.58 -13.16
C ILE A 23 -3.13 34.40 -12.27
N GLY A 24 -4.39 33.99 -12.16
CA GLY A 24 -5.39 34.69 -11.35
C GLY A 24 -5.03 34.73 -9.86
N THR A 25 -4.51 33.64 -9.31
CA THR A 25 -4.06 33.58 -7.91
C THR A 25 -2.79 34.41 -7.66
N GLN A 26 -1.89 34.49 -8.63
CA GLN A 26 -0.74 35.40 -8.58
C GLN A 26 -1.18 36.87 -8.55
N VAL A 27 -2.06 37.27 -9.48
CA VAL A 27 -2.61 38.64 -9.56
C VAL A 27 -3.40 38.98 -8.30
N LEU A 28 -4.20 38.04 -7.79
CA LEU A 28 -4.93 38.20 -6.52
C LEU A 28 -3.98 38.45 -5.36
N GLY A 29 -2.86 37.72 -5.28
CA GLY A 29 -1.84 37.93 -4.26
C GLY A 29 -1.25 39.36 -4.28
N ILE A 30 -1.03 39.91 -5.48
CA ILE A 30 -0.54 41.28 -5.69
C ILE A 30 -1.60 42.30 -5.22
N ILE A 31 -2.82 42.19 -5.74
CA ILE A 31 -3.92 43.14 -5.46
C ILE A 31 -4.23 43.16 -3.96
N VAL A 32 -4.39 42.00 -3.32
CA VAL A 32 -4.77 41.97 -1.91
C VAL A 32 -3.64 42.46 -1.01
N THR A 33 -2.39 42.15 -1.34
CA THR A 33 -1.25 42.69 -0.58
C THR A 33 -1.18 44.21 -0.68
N GLN A 34 -1.46 44.79 -1.85
CA GLN A 34 -1.56 46.25 -2.01
C GLN A 34 -2.72 46.83 -1.20
N MET A 35 -3.87 46.18 -1.20
CA MET A 35 -5.01 46.59 -0.37
C MET A 35 -4.67 46.58 1.12
N LEU A 36 -4.01 45.52 1.62
CA LEU A 36 -3.61 45.42 3.03
C LEU A 36 -2.60 46.49 3.46
N LYS A 37 -1.80 47.04 2.53
CA LYS A 37 -0.89 48.16 2.80
C LYS A 37 -1.62 49.50 2.91
N SER A 38 -2.78 49.66 2.28
CA SER A 38 -3.60 50.86 2.49
C SER A 38 -4.34 50.71 3.81
N GLU A 39 -4.06 51.59 4.78
CA GLU A 39 -4.46 51.53 6.20
C GLU A 39 -5.98 51.49 6.51
N ASN A 40 -6.83 51.26 5.50
CA ASN A 40 -8.29 51.37 5.58
C ASN A 40 -9.04 50.06 5.83
N TYR A 41 -8.36 48.94 6.10
CA TYR A 41 -9.04 47.65 6.28
C TYR A 41 -9.01 47.18 7.73
N GLY A 42 -10.20 46.92 8.29
CA GLY A 42 -10.34 46.40 9.65
C GLY A 42 -9.81 44.98 9.82
N PHE A 43 -9.39 44.65 11.05
CA PHE A 43 -8.85 43.34 11.47
C PHE A 43 -9.68 42.12 11.00
N ILE A 44 -10.99 42.28 10.81
CA ILE A 44 -11.89 41.22 10.32
C ILE A 44 -11.61 40.89 8.85
N LEU A 45 -11.41 41.89 7.98
CA LEU A 45 -11.04 41.68 6.57
C LEU A 45 -9.67 41.04 6.43
N PHE A 46 -8.74 41.39 7.32
CA PHE A 46 -7.43 40.77 7.44
C PHE A 46 -7.52 39.27 7.79
N LEU A 47 -8.30 38.92 8.83
CA LEU A 47 -8.54 37.53 9.21
C LEU A 47 -9.24 36.71 8.11
N LEU A 48 -10.26 37.30 7.47
CA LEU A 48 -10.95 36.67 6.34
C LEU A 48 -9.97 36.39 5.20
N TYR A 49 -9.05 37.29 4.88
CA TYR A 49 -8.05 37.04 3.84
C TYR A 49 -7.03 35.95 4.21
N ILE A 50 -6.62 35.88 5.47
CA ILE A 50 -5.66 34.87 5.94
C ILE A 50 -6.25 33.47 5.85
N ILE A 51 -7.54 33.32 6.13
CA ILE A 51 -8.18 32.00 6.22
C ILE A 51 -8.92 31.66 4.93
N LEU A 52 -9.83 32.53 4.48
CA LEU A 52 -10.74 32.24 3.37
C LEU A 52 -10.01 32.13 2.03
N VAL A 53 -9.06 33.01 1.74
CA VAL A 53 -8.34 32.98 0.45
C VAL A 53 -7.48 31.72 0.31
N PRO A 54 -6.62 31.33 1.27
CA PRO A 54 -5.91 30.07 1.17
C PRO A 54 -6.83 28.86 1.12
N MET A 55 -7.90 28.83 1.92
CA MET A 55 -8.86 27.72 1.90
C MET A 55 -9.56 27.57 0.55
N THR A 56 -9.97 28.67 -0.07
CA THR A 56 -10.59 28.66 -1.42
C THR A 56 -9.59 28.25 -2.49
N ILE A 57 -8.35 28.73 -2.45
CA ILE A 57 -7.27 28.30 -3.36
C ILE A 57 -6.99 26.79 -3.20
N LEU A 58 -6.88 26.31 -1.97
CA LEU A 58 -6.68 24.89 -1.66
C LEU A 58 -7.84 24.06 -2.21
N ALA A 59 -9.08 24.43 -1.92
CA ALA A 59 -10.26 23.72 -2.42
C ALA A 59 -10.30 23.72 -3.96
N ALA A 60 -10.10 24.87 -4.60
CA ALA A 60 -10.09 25.00 -6.05
C ALA A 60 -9.02 24.11 -6.70
N GLY A 61 -7.79 24.15 -6.18
CA GLY A 61 -6.70 23.30 -6.65
C GLY A 61 -7.05 21.82 -6.52
N PHE A 62 -7.51 21.42 -5.33
CA PHE A 62 -7.87 20.02 -5.06
C PHE A 62 -8.97 19.50 -6.00
N PHE A 63 -10.07 20.24 -6.16
CA PHE A 63 -11.16 19.83 -7.04
C PHE A 63 -10.74 19.81 -8.50
N LEU A 64 -9.87 20.72 -8.93
CA LEU A 64 -9.30 20.71 -10.27
C LEU A 64 -8.43 19.46 -10.52
N GLY A 65 -7.56 19.13 -9.57
CA GLY A 65 -6.75 17.91 -9.60
C GLY A 65 -7.60 16.65 -9.65
N ARG A 66 -8.61 16.57 -8.79
CA ARG A 66 -9.59 15.48 -8.76
C ARG A 66 -10.37 15.37 -10.07
N ALA A 67 -10.83 16.50 -10.62
CA ALA A 67 -11.52 16.51 -11.91
C ALA A 67 -10.61 15.97 -13.02
N ALA A 68 -9.33 16.35 -13.04
CA ALA A 68 -8.36 15.83 -14.00
C ALA A 68 -8.11 14.32 -13.84
N LYS A 69 -8.03 13.82 -12.60
CA LYS A 69 -7.91 12.38 -12.29
C LYS A 69 -9.12 11.60 -12.80
N ASN A 70 -10.32 12.17 -12.68
CA ASN A 70 -11.59 11.57 -13.10
C ASN A 70 -11.90 11.74 -14.59
N ARG A 71 -11.00 12.34 -15.39
CA ARG A 71 -11.10 12.36 -16.87
C ARG A 71 -10.64 11.04 -17.49
N LEU A 72 -11.12 9.94 -16.93
CA LEU A 72 -10.84 8.57 -17.34
C LEU A 72 -12.12 7.77 -17.16
N GLU A 73 -12.53 7.05 -18.20
CA GLU A 73 -13.60 6.06 -18.12
C GLU A 73 -12.97 4.68 -18.01
N TYR A 74 -13.43 3.90 -17.04
CA TYR A 74 -13.00 2.52 -16.86
C TYR A 74 -14.18 1.56 -17.05
N ARG A 75 -13.98 0.55 -17.88
CA ARG A 75 -14.90 -0.56 -18.06
C ARG A 75 -14.21 -1.81 -17.55
N ARG A 76 -14.66 -2.30 -16.40
CA ARG A 76 -14.11 -3.50 -15.77
C ARG A 76 -14.37 -4.72 -16.66
N PRO A 77 -13.33 -5.39 -17.15
CA PRO A 77 -13.49 -6.69 -17.81
C PRO A 77 -13.67 -7.79 -16.75
N ASP A 78 -14.10 -8.96 -17.20
CA ASP A 78 -14.02 -10.16 -16.38
C ASP A 78 -12.56 -10.63 -16.36
N TRP A 79 -11.89 -10.35 -15.24
CA TRP A 79 -10.48 -10.67 -15.06
C TRP A 79 -10.28 -12.16 -14.79
N GLU A 80 -9.54 -12.83 -15.67
CA GLU A 80 -9.07 -14.19 -15.48
C GLU A 80 -7.71 -14.17 -14.78
N PHE A 81 -7.64 -14.75 -13.59
CA PHE A 81 -6.46 -14.68 -12.74
C PHE A 81 -5.72 -16.01 -12.71
N GLU A 82 -4.42 -15.94 -12.93
CA GLU A 82 -3.51 -17.08 -12.85
C GLU A 82 -2.39 -16.82 -11.84
N PRO A 83 -2.01 -17.81 -11.01
CA PRO A 83 -0.94 -17.63 -10.05
C PRO A 83 0.42 -17.59 -10.73
N ILE A 84 1.22 -16.57 -10.42
CA ILE A 84 2.59 -16.41 -10.92
C ILE A 84 3.54 -16.21 -9.73
N GLN A 85 4.67 -16.90 -9.79
CA GLN A 85 5.69 -16.84 -8.74
C GLN A 85 6.80 -15.85 -9.11
N PHE A 86 7.26 -15.10 -8.11
CA PHE A 86 8.32 -14.11 -8.24
C PHE A 86 9.39 -14.31 -7.17
N GLU A 87 10.63 -14.00 -7.52
CA GLU A 87 11.67 -13.75 -6.52
C GLU A 87 11.42 -12.41 -5.82
N THR A 88 11.88 -12.28 -4.57
CA THR A 88 11.71 -11.04 -3.79
C THR A 88 12.40 -9.84 -4.43
N SER A 89 13.55 -10.06 -5.08
CA SER A 89 14.35 -9.07 -5.81
C SER A 89 13.60 -8.48 -7.02
N ASP A 90 12.98 -9.35 -7.82
CA ASP A 90 12.23 -8.99 -9.02
C ASP A 90 10.93 -8.29 -8.68
N LEU A 91 10.24 -8.77 -7.64
CA LEU A 91 8.99 -8.18 -7.21
C LEU A 91 9.15 -6.73 -6.73
N ARG A 92 10.28 -6.40 -6.07
CA ARG A 92 10.63 -5.02 -5.70
C ARG A 92 10.73 -4.09 -6.92
N LYS A 93 11.33 -4.56 -8.01
CA LYS A 93 11.46 -3.79 -9.25
C LYS A 93 10.11 -3.65 -9.93
N LYS A 94 9.38 -4.76 -10.08
CA LYS A 94 8.07 -4.81 -10.72
C LYS A 94 7.05 -3.91 -10.03
N GLY A 95 7.02 -3.88 -8.69
CA GLY A 95 6.15 -2.96 -7.94
C GLY A 95 6.40 -1.48 -8.24
N LYS A 96 7.67 -1.07 -8.37
CA LYS A 96 8.03 0.32 -8.74
C LYS A 96 7.63 0.64 -10.18
N GLU A 97 7.86 -0.27 -11.11
CA GLU A 97 7.50 -0.11 -12.52
C GLU A 97 5.99 -0.04 -12.70
N TYR A 98 5.25 -0.90 -12.00
CA TYR A 98 3.79 -0.93 -12.02
C TYR A 98 3.19 0.41 -11.58
N LEU A 99 3.65 0.98 -10.45
CA LEU A 99 3.19 2.30 -9.99
C LEU A 99 3.51 3.42 -10.97
N ARG A 100 4.63 3.32 -11.71
CA ARG A 100 4.97 4.28 -12.76
C ARG A 100 4.04 4.13 -13.96
N LYS A 101 3.81 2.89 -14.43
CA LYS A 101 2.95 2.57 -15.58
C LYS A 101 1.50 3.01 -15.33
N TYR A 102 0.96 2.74 -14.14
CA TYR A 102 -0.45 2.98 -13.81
C TYR A 102 -0.69 4.16 -12.88
N ARG A 103 0.24 5.13 -12.83
CA ARG A 103 0.17 6.32 -11.95
C ARG A 103 -1.16 7.08 -12.04
N ARG A 104 -1.79 7.09 -13.23
CA ARG A 104 -3.08 7.74 -13.44
C ARG A 104 -4.28 6.89 -12.97
N LEU A 105 -4.15 5.57 -12.89
CA LEU A 105 -5.21 4.64 -12.48
C LEU A 105 -5.21 4.41 -10.96
N THR A 106 -4.05 4.51 -10.32
CA THR A 106 -3.91 4.22 -8.89
C THR A 106 -3.83 5.51 -8.07
N PRO A 107 -4.36 5.53 -6.84
CA PRO A 107 -4.03 6.56 -5.88
C PRO A 107 -2.59 6.39 -5.40
N ARG A 108 -1.88 7.50 -5.21
CA ARG A 108 -0.60 7.58 -4.52
C ARG A 108 -0.71 8.68 -3.48
N SER A 109 -1.02 8.27 -2.25
CA SER A 109 -1.09 9.17 -1.11
C SER A 109 0.20 9.03 -0.29
N GLU A 110 1.14 9.94 -0.52
CA GLU A 110 2.31 10.06 0.36
C GLU A 110 2.06 11.16 1.37
N LEU A 111 2.53 10.96 2.60
CA LEU A 111 2.28 11.85 3.71
C LEU A 111 2.64 13.30 3.38
N TRP A 112 3.81 13.54 2.78
CA TRP A 112 4.27 14.88 2.40
C TRP A 112 3.31 15.63 1.46
N MET A 113 2.53 14.92 0.64
CA MET A 113 1.58 15.55 -0.28
C MET A 113 0.52 16.33 0.50
N TRP A 114 0.07 15.80 1.63
CA TRP A 114 -0.94 16.44 2.49
C TRP A 114 -0.35 17.54 3.38
N PHE A 115 0.91 17.40 3.78
CA PHE A 115 1.58 18.40 4.63
C PHE A 115 2.05 19.63 3.85
N LEU A 116 2.47 19.48 2.59
CA LEU A 116 3.02 20.59 1.81
C LEU A 116 2.05 21.79 1.68
N PRO A 117 0.76 21.61 1.33
CA PRO A 117 -0.18 22.73 1.26
C PRO A 117 -0.42 23.39 2.63
N VAL A 118 -0.39 22.62 3.72
CA VAL A 118 -0.51 23.14 5.09
C VAL A 118 0.69 24.01 5.45
N VAL A 119 1.91 23.52 5.15
CA VAL A 119 3.15 24.29 5.37
C VAL A 119 3.12 25.58 4.57
N LEU A 120 2.73 25.54 3.30
CA LEU A 120 2.62 26.76 2.46
C LEU A 120 1.59 27.76 3.00
N ALA A 121 0.45 27.26 3.50
CA ALA A 121 -0.58 28.11 4.11
C ALA A 121 -0.06 28.78 5.40
N LEU A 122 0.60 28.02 6.27
CA LEU A 122 1.22 28.53 7.49
C LEU A 122 2.36 29.51 7.19
N SER A 123 3.21 29.23 6.20
CA SER A 123 4.26 30.15 5.75
C SER A 123 3.68 31.49 5.29
N LYS A 124 2.53 31.49 4.60
CA LYS A 124 1.82 32.72 4.24
C LYS A 124 1.41 33.50 5.49
N VAL A 125 0.80 32.84 6.47
CA VAL A 125 0.36 33.49 7.72
C VAL A 125 1.55 34.05 8.49
N GLY A 126 2.62 33.26 8.63
CA GLY A 126 3.84 33.67 9.32
C GLY A 126 4.53 34.85 8.65
N PHE A 127 4.65 34.84 7.32
CA PHE A 127 5.25 35.94 6.57
C PHE A 127 4.45 37.24 6.72
N LEU A 128 3.12 37.15 6.66
CA LEU A 128 2.23 38.28 6.85
C LEU A 128 2.30 38.82 8.29
N TYR A 129 2.26 37.95 9.29
CA TYR A 129 2.40 38.34 10.70
C TYR A 129 3.74 39.05 10.96
N TYR A 130 4.84 38.47 10.48
CA TYR A 130 6.19 39.01 10.71
C TYR A 130 6.37 40.38 10.05
N SER A 131 5.82 40.56 8.85
CA SER A 131 5.88 41.85 8.14
C SER A 131 5.08 42.99 8.79
N ILE A 132 4.12 42.67 9.65
CA ILE A 132 3.28 43.65 10.35
C ILE A 132 3.82 43.93 11.76
N VAL A 133 4.31 42.89 12.45
CA VAL A 133 4.63 42.96 13.88
C VAL A 133 6.12 43.18 14.14
N SER A 134 7.01 42.74 13.25
CA SER A 134 8.44 42.63 13.57
C SER A 134 9.35 43.57 12.77
N ASP A 135 9.18 43.68 11.45
CA ASP A 135 10.03 44.55 10.62
C ASP A 135 9.28 45.03 9.37
N GLU A 136 9.07 46.35 9.27
CA GLU A 136 8.38 46.99 8.14
C GLU A 136 9.15 46.86 6.83
N ASN A 137 10.48 46.70 6.87
CA ASN A 137 11.29 46.49 5.65
C ASN A 137 10.92 45.17 4.96
N ILE A 138 10.41 44.19 5.72
CA ILE A 138 9.95 42.91 5.17
C ILE A 138 8.59 43.06 4.46
N ALA A 139 7.84 44.11 4.78
CA ALA A 139 6.59 44.42 4.09
C ALA A 139 6.80 44.70 2.60
N GLU A 140 8.00 45.10 2.17
CA GLU A 140 8.35 45.25 0.76
C GLU A 140 8.33 43.90 0.01
N PHE A 141 8.70 42.81 0.69
CA PHE A 141 8.72 41.47 0.13
C PHE A 141 7.37 40.74 0.19
N LEU A 142 6.37 41.29 0.90
CA LEU A 142 5.03 40.68 1.00
C LEU A 142 4.40 40.41 -0.36
N LEU A 143 4.59 41.35 -1.29
CA LEU A 143 4.01 41.24 -2.64
C LEU A 143 4.59 40.03 -3.37
N ILE A 144 5.92 39.88 -3.28
CA ILE A 144 6.66 38.77 -3.90
C ILE A 144 6.24 37.46 -3.24
N ALA A 145 6.23 37.40 -1.90
CA ALA A 145 5.83 36.22 -1.15
C ALA A 145 4.39 35.79 -1.48
N ALA A 146 3.42 36.71 -1.48
CA ALA A 146 2.03 36.43 -1.84
C ALA A 146 1.89 35.94 -3.29
N SER A 147 2.60 36.58 -4.23
CA SER A 147 2.58 36.21 -5.65
C SER A 147 3.14 34.81 -5.93
N VAL A 148 4.01 34.28 -5.06
CA VAL A 148 4.58 32.93 -5.19
C VAL A 148 3.79 31.90 -4.38
N LEU A 149 3.42 32.23 -3.14
CA LEU A 149 2.76 31.29 -2.24
C LEU A 149 1.35 30.92 -2.69
N HIS A 150 0.58 31.85 -3.27
CA HIS A 150 -0.78 31.54 -3.77
C HIS A 150 -0.78 30.56 -4.96
N PRO A 151 0.01 30.76 -6.04
CA PRO A 151 0.15 29.75 -7.08
C PRO A 151 0.73 28.43 -6.58
N ALA A 152 1.69 28.48 -5.64
CA ALA A 152 2.26 27.27 -5.05
C ALA A 152 1.21 26.46 -4.25
N LEU A 153 0.34 27.14 -3.50
CA LEU A 153 -0.81 26.54 -2.82
C LEU A 153 -1.77 25.89 -3.81
N LEU A 154 -2.11 26.57 -4.90
CA LEU A 154 -2.98 26.02 -5.95
C LEU A 154 -2.36 24.78 -6.59
N ALA A 155 -1.09 24.87 -7.01
CA ALA A 155 -0.38 23.81 -7.70
C ALA A 155 -0.18 22.58 -6.81
N SER A 156 0.26 22.79 -5.57
CA SER A 156 0.41 21.69 -4.59
C SER A 156 -0.93 21.02 -4.29
N SER A 157 -2.00 21.78 -4.08
CA SER A 157 -3.33 21.21 -3.84
C SER A 157 -3.89 20.47 -5.07
N ALA A 158 -3.67 20.99 -6.28
CA ALA A 158 -4.02 20.29 -7.52
C ALA A 158 -3.23 19.00 -7.69
N TYR A 159 -1.95 19.00 -7.32
CA TYR A 159 -1.13 17.80 -7.30
C TYR A 159 -1.68 16.75 -6.32
N VAL A 160 -2.07 17.17 -5.10
CA VAL A 160 -2.73 16.30 -4.12
C VAL A 160 -4.03 15.73 -4.68
N GLY A 161 -4.92 16.59 -5.17
CA GLY A 161 -6.21 16.17 -5.72
C GLY A 161 -6.07 15.19 -6.89
N TYR A 162 -5.02 15.32 -7.70
CA TYR A 162 -4.75 14.41 -8.81
C TYR A 162 -4.14 13.07 -8.36
N HIS A 163 -3.21 13.08 -7.40
CA HIS A 163 -2.48 11.88 -7.00
C HIS A 163 -3.15 11.08 -5.88
N ALA A 164 -3.70 11.74 -4.87
CA ALA A 164 -4.23 11.07 -3.70
C ALA A 164 -5.62 10.47 -3.92
N MET A 165 -6.36 10.95 -4.93
CA MET A 165 -7.73 10.51 -5.19
C MET A 165 -7.82 9.21 -5.97
N GLU A 166 -8.82 8.42 -5.60
CA GLU A 166 -9.25 7.24 -6.33
C GLU A 166 -10.13 7.62 -7.54
N ASN A 167 -10.14 6.73 -8.53
CA ASN A 167 -11.05 6.74 -9.66
C ASN A 167 -11.66 5.35 -9.85
N GLU A 168 -12.51 5.18 -10.86
CA GLU A 168 -13.22 3.94 -11.15
C GLU A 168 -12.28 2.73 -11.34
N ALA A 169 -11.05 2.95 -11.84
CA ALA A 169 -10.06 1.89 -12.06
C ALA A 169 -9.25 1.55 -10.80
N SER A 170 -9.27 2.40 -9.77
CA SER A 170 -8.37 2.27 -8.62
C SER A 170 -8.53 0.95 -7.87
N GLY A 171 -9.73 0.37 -7.82
CA GLY A 171 -9.97 -0.92 -7.15
C GLY A 171 -9.19 -2.08 -7.78
N ASP A 172 -9.14 -2.16 -9.10
CA ASP A 172 -8.45 -3.24 -9.81
C ASP A 172 -6.94 -2.98 -9.95
N PHE A 173 -6.55 -1.70 -10.13
CA PHE A 173 -5.16 -1.35 -10.36
C PHE A 173 -4.36 -1.08 -9.09
N ARG A 174 -4.97 -0.92 -7.92
CA ARG A 174 -4.22 -0.70 -6.66
C ARG A 174 -3.29 -1.89 -6.43
N LEU A 175 -2.01 -1.59 -6.21
CA LEU A 175 -1.07 -2.64 -5.83
C LEU A 175 -1.50 -3.27 -4.51
N PRO A 176 -1.52 -4.61 -4.41
CA PRO A 176 -1.80 -5.27 -3.16
C PRO A 176 -0.59 -5.10 -2.20
N LEU A 177 -0.66 -5.73 -1.02
CA LEU A 177 0.35 -5.67 0.06
C LEU A 177 1.69 -6.36 -0.31
N ILE A 178 2.30 -5.95 -1.43
CA ILE A 178 3.55 -6.48 -1.95
C ILE A 178 4.70 -6.25 -0.97
N ARG A 179 4.74 -5.08 -0.31
CA ARG A 179 5.81 -4.75 0.64
C ARG A 179 5.77 -5.70 1.84
N GLU A 180 4.58 -5.99 2.34
CA GLU A 180 4.32 -6.87 3.46
C GLU A 180 4.63 -8.32 3.06
N ALA A 181 4.25 -8.75 1.86
CA ALA A 181 4.60 -10.07 1.34
C ALA A 181 6.12 -10.26 1.13
N ILE A 182 6.83 -9.23 0.62
CA ILE A 182 8.30 -9.27 0.53
C ILE A 182 8.92 -9.38 1.91
N TRP A 183 8.45 -8.59 2.88
CA TRP A 183 8.95 -8.67 4.25
C TRP A 183 8.70 -10.06 4.87
N LEU A 184 7.53 -10.65 4.64
CA LEU A 184 7.19 -11.98 5.12
C LEU A 184 8.06 -13.04 4.44
N ALA A 185 8.32 -12.92 3.14
CA ALA A 185 9.21 -13.80 2.39
C ALA A 185 10.64 -13.75 2.94
N GLU A 186 11.18 -12.56 3.22
CA GLU A 186 12.49 -12.41 3.86
C GLU A 186 12.54 -13.03 5.27
N LYS A 187 11.43 -12.96 6.01
CA LYS A 187 11.33 -13.62 7.32
C LYS A 187 11.29 -15.13 7.19
N GLN A 188 10.51 -15.64 6.24
CA GLN A 188 10.39 -17.07 5.99
C GLN A 188 11.71 -17.66 5.47
N ASP A 189 12.39 -16.99 4.54
CA ASP A 189 13.70 -17.38 3.99
C ASP A 189 14.82 -17.38 5.03
N SER A 190 14.69 -16.58 6.10
CA SER A 190 15.67 -16.56 7.20
C SER A 190 15.58 -17.76 8.16
N LEU A 191 14.56 -18.61 8.03
CA LEU A 191 14.37 -19.78 8.90
C LEU A 191 15.03 -21.03 8.29
N PRO A 192 15.61 -21.90 9.13
CA PRO A 192 16.56 -22.90 8.67
C PRO A 192 15.98 -24.00 7.78
N GLY A 193 14.71 -24.38 7.91
CA GLY A 193 14.13 -25.43 7.06
C GLY A 193 13.20 -24.93 5.97
N PHE A 194 13.02 -23.62 5.77
CA PHE A 194 12.45 -23.14 4.51
C PHE A 194 13.52 -23.08 3.42
N TYR A 195 13.11 -23.38 2.18
CA TYR A 195 13.92 -23.18 0.98
C TYR A 195 13.02 -22.82 -0.22
N ASN A 196 13.64 -22.27 -1.27
CA ASN A 196 12.97 -21.80 -2.48
C ASN A 196 11.76 -20.89 -2.17
N VAL A 197 11.98 -19.88 -1.33
CA VAL A 197 10.93 -18.94 -0.94
C VAL A 197 10.60 -18.00 -2.11
N ARG A 198 9.34 -18.03 -2.54
CA ARG A 198 8.80 -17.23 -3.65
C ARG A 198 7.60 -16.44 -3.19
N VAL A 199 7.36 -15.29 -3.81
CA VAL A 199 6.11 -14.54 -3.63
C VAL A 199 5.20 -14.85 -4.80
N VAL A 200 4.03 -15.40 -4.51
CA VAL A 200 3.00 -15.70 -5.50
C VAL A 200 2.01 -14.55 -5.56
N LEU A 201 1.72 -14.10 -6.77
CA LEU A 201 0.66 -13.14 -7.07
C LEU A 201 -0.29 -13.75 -8.09
N ASP A 202 -1.58 -13.53 -7.90
CA ASP A 202 -2.55 -13.84 -8.93
C ASP A 202 -2.53 -12.69 -9.95
N LYS A 203 -2.08 -12.96 -11.17
CA LYS A 203 -2.01 -11.99 -12.28
C LYS A 203 -3.21 -12.18 -13.21
N ALA A 204 -3.81 -11.07 -13.63
CA ALA A 204 -4.72 -11.06 -14.78
C ALA A 204 -4.21 -10.08 -15.84
N GLU A 205 -4.45 -10.39 -17.12
CA GLU A 205 -4.05 -9.54 -18.25
C GLU A 205 -5.19 -9.39 -19.26
N HIS A 206 -5.45 -8.14 -19.68
CA HIS A 206 -6.48 -7.83 -20.67
C HIS A 206 -6.13 -6.53 -21.40
N ASP A 207 -6.22 -6.49 -22.73
CA ASP A 207 -5.89 -5.31 -23.56
C ASP A 207 -4.51 -4.68 -23.26
N GLY A 208 -3.51 -5.49 -22.87
CA GLY A 208 -2.16 -5.04 -22.49
C GLY A 208 -2.05 -4.38 -21.11
N TYR A 209 -3.13 -4.40 -20.33
CA TYR A 209 -3.16 -4.05 -18.92
C TYR A 209 -2.97 -5.31 -18.08
N GLU A 210 -2.13 -5.20 -17.06
CA GLU A 210 -1.84 -6.25 -16.07
C GLU A 210 -2.30 -5.75 -14.70
N ILE A 211 -2.98 -6.61 -13.93
CA ILE A 211 -3.34 -6.35 -12.53
C ILE A 211 -2.93 -7.54 -11.66
N TYR A 212 -2.79 -7.30 -10.36
CA TYR A 212 -2.33 -8.30 -9.39
C TYR A 212 -3.21 -8.32 -8.15
N ARG A 213 -3.45 -9.51 -7.59
CA ARG A 213 -4.14 -9.67 -6.30
C ARG A 213 -3.52 -10.78 -5.46
N SER A 214 -4.00 -10.88 -4.22
CA SER A 214 -3.74 -11.98 -3.28
C SER A 214 -2.26 -12.36 -3.12
N PRO A 215 -1.38 -11.40 -2.74
CA PRO A 215 0.02 -11.70 -2.48
C PRO A 215 0.14 -12.71 -1.35
N ARG A 216 0.87 -13.79 -1.63
CA ARG A 216 1.20 -14.83 -0.65
C ARG A 216 2.63 -15.28 -0.83
N VAL A 217 3.24 -15.71 0.25
CA VAL A 217 4.59 -16.26 0.25
C VAL A 217 4.46 -17.76 0.20
N PHE A 218 5.07 -18.38 -0.80
CA PHE A 218 5.18 -19.82 -0.94
C PHE A 218 6.61 -20.20 -0.58
N ALA A 219 6.78 -21.17 0.31
CA ALA A 219 8.07 -21.79 0.55
C ALA A 219 7.91 -23.29 0.59
N ARG A 220 8.96 -23.97 0.19
CA ARG A 220 9.09 -25.39 0.39
C ARG A 220 9.84 -25.65 1.71
N VAL A 221 9.63 -26.83 2.30
CA VAL A 221 10.29 -27.23 3.55
C VAL A 221 11.34 -28.30 3.23
N ARG A 222 12.54 -28.14 3.79
CA ARG A 222 13.65 -29.07 3.59
C ARG A 222 13.27 -30.46 4.03
N TYR A 223 13.75 -31.47 3.30
CA TYR A 223 13.43 -32.90 3.44
C TYR A 223 11.98 -33.27 3.08
N VAL A 224 11.10 -32.29 2.86
CA VAL A 224 9.69 -32.48 2.46
C VAL A 224 9.45 -31.72 1.16
N GLU A 225 10.46 -31.67 0.30
CA GLU A 225 10.52 -30.80 -0.87
C GLU A 225 9.40 -31.06 -1.87
N ASP A 226 9.22 -32.33 -2.19
CA ASP A 226 8.32 -32.79 -3.24
C ASP A 226 6.89 -32.92 -2.70
N ASP A 227 6.77 -33.35 -1.44
CA ASP A 227 5.48 -33.67 -0.80
C ASP A 227 4.81 -32.46 -0.13
N GLY A 228 5.59 -31.45 0.28
CA GLY A 228 5.13 -30.42 1.20
C GLY A 228 5.42 -28.99 0.77
N TYR A 229 4.57 -28.07 1.23
CA TYR A 229 4.85 -26.64 1.16
C TYR A 229 4.11 -25.83 2.23
N VAL A 230 4.58 -24.61 2.46
CA VAL A 230 3.94 -23.62 3.33
C VAL A 230 3.63 -22.36 2.54
N GLU A 231 2.36 -21.99 2.52
CA GLU A 231 1.89 -20.69 2.06
C GLU A 231 1.58 -19.77 3.25
N SER A 232 2.00 -18.51 3.18
CA SER A 232 1.73 -17.53 4.22
C SER A 232 1.26 -16.19 3.63
N TRP A 233 0.34 -15.53 4.33
CA TRP A 233 -0.23 -14.24 3.94
C TRP A 233 0.09 -13.22 5.01
N SER A 234 0.52 -12.03 4.56
CA SER A 234 0.76 -10.90 5.44
C SER A 234 -0.37 -9.89 5.35
N GLY A 235 -0.82 -9.42 6.51
CA GLY A 235 -1.71 -8.26 6.63
C GLY A 235 -0.94 -6.95 6.78
N GLU A 236 -1.68 -5.86 6.94
CA GLU A 236 -1.10 -4.55 7.22
C GLU A 236 -0.26 -4.53 8.51
N LEU A 237 0.69 -3.61 8.61
CA LEU A 237 1.56 -3.45 9.79
C LEU A 237 2.44 -4.66 10.11
N ARG A 238 2.81 -5.46 9.10
CA ARG A 238 3.74 -6.61 9.23
C ARG A 238 3.23 -7.66 10.21
N VAL A 239 1.97 -8.05 10.03
CA VAL A 239 1.36 -9.15 10.77
C VAL A 239 1.18 -10.36 9.86
N VAL A 240 1.16 -11.56 10.43
CA VAL A 240 0.72 -12.76 9.72
C VAL A 240 -0.80 -12.83 9.82
N GLU A 241 -1.46 -12.93 8.68
CA GLU A 241 -2.92 -13.08 8.61
C GLU A 241 -3.33 -14.55 8.55
N ARG A 242 -2.57 -15.34 7.79
CA ARG A 242 -2.86 -16.74 7.53
C ARG A 242 -1.58 -17.49 7.21
N VAL A 243 -1.50 -18.74 7.64
CA VAL A 243 -0.46 -19.69 7.23
C VAL A 243 -1.13 -21.02 6.94
N HIS A 244 -0.82 -21.60 5.78
CA HIS A 244 -1.22 -22.94 5.38
C HIS A 244 0.05 -23.78 5.20
N ALA A 245 0.13 -24.92 5.87
CA ALA A 245 1.13 -25.94 5.61
C ALA A 245 0.41 -27.17 5.07
N LEU A 246 0.73 -27.55 3.84
CA LEU A 246 0.08 -28.63 3.13
C LEU A 246 1.08 -29.73 2.86
N LEU A 247 0.70 -30.96 3.20
CA LEU A 247 1.41 -32.18 2.86
C LEU A 247 0.54 -32.99 1.88
N HIS A 248 1.00 -33.08 0.63
CA HIS A 248 0.47 -34.01 -0.35
C HIS A 248 1.01 -35.41 -0.06
N SER A 249 0.18 -36.42 -0.31
CA SER A 249 0.58 -37.82 -0.24
C SER A 249 0.00 -38.53 -1.45
N ASP A 250 0.83 -39.32 -2.12
CA ASP A 250 0.44 -40.11 -3.29
C ASP A 250 -0.46 -41.31 -2.91
N LYS A 251 -0.56 -41.65 -1.63
CA LYS A 251 -1.19 -42.90 -1.15
C LYS A 251 -2.46 -42.71 -0.32
N GLU A 252 -2.72 -41.53 0.25
CA GLU A 252 -3.93 -41.21 1.06
C GLU A 252 -4.04 -39.69 1.33
N ASP A 253 -5.21 -39.25 1.81
CA ASP A 253 -5.65 -37.86 2.03
C ASP A 253 -4.53 -36.84 2.37
N SER A 254 -4.51 -35.74 1.61
CA SER A 254 -3.66 -34.58 1.87
C SER A 254 -3.99 -33.98 3.24
N VAL A 255 -2.97 -33.69 4.04
CA VAL A 255 -3.15 -33.03 5.34
C VAL A 255 -2.82 -31.56 5.21
N MET A 256 -3.76 -30.72 5.60
CA MET A 256 -3.59 -29.28 5.64
C MET A 256 -3.67 -28.78 7.09
N TRP A 257 -2.58 -28.16 7.52
CA TRP A 257 -2.54 -27.34 8.72
C TRP A 257 -2.78 -25.89 8.35
N TYR A 258 -3.76 -25.24 8.98
CA TYR A 258 -3.97 -23.82 8.76
C TYR A 258 -4.09 -23.04 10.06
N TRP A 259 -3.43 -21.88 10.08
CA TRP A 259 -3.51 -20.89 11.14
C TRP A 259 -4.11 -19.61 10.57
N ARG A 260 -5.02 -18.98 11.31
CA ARG A 260 -5.64 -17.70 10.95
C ARG A 260 -5.54 -16.71 12.10
N SER A 261 -5.35 -15.44 11.79
CA SER A 261 -5.22 -14.35 12.77
C SER A 261 -6.41 -14.21 13.72
N MET A 262 -7.61 -14.58 13.26
CA MET A 262 -8.85 -14.57 14.06
C MET A 262 -8.88 -15.71 15.08
N ASP A 263 -8.44 -16.91 14.68
CA ASP A 263 -8.45 -18.11 15.52
C ASP A 263 -7.25 -18.15 16.47
N ARG A 264 -6.10 -17.65 16.01
CA ARG A 264 -4.80 -17.68 16.71
C ARG A 264 -4.33 -19.08 17.10
N GLN A 265 -4.90 -20.10 16.47
CA GLN A 265 -4.61 -21.51 16.70
C GLN A 265 -4.53 -22.23 15.36
N PHE A 266 -3.74 -23.30 15.30
CA PHE A 266 -3.70 -24.18 14.15
C PHE A 266 -4.92 -25.10 14.16
N ARG A 267 -5.46 -25.34 12.99
CA ARG A 267 -6.46 -26.36 12.71
C ARG A 267 -5.90 -27.35 11.69
N GLU A 268 -6.29 -28.60 11.84
CA GLU A 268 -5.95 -29.68 10.92
C GLU A 268 -7.19 -30.03 10.10
N SER A 269 -6.99 -30.25 8.81
CA SER A 269 -8.01 -30.73 7.89
C SER A 269 -7.38 -31.84 7.06
N GLU A 270 -8.02 -33.00 7.08
CA GLU A 270 -7.70 -34.15 6.23
C GLU A 270 -8.70 -34.16 5.06
N GLY A 271 -8.32 -34.69 3.89
CA GLY A 271 -8.97 -34.49 2.59
C GLY A 271 -10.51 -34.50 2.52
N HIS A 272 -11.19 -35.28 3.37
CA HIS A 272 -12.65 -35.35 3.41
C HIS A 272 -13.34 -34.47 4.47
N ASP A 273 -12.58 -33.84 5.38
CA ASP A 273 -13.09 -32.98 6.43
C ASP A 273 -13.15 -31.51 5.98
N SER A 274 -14.35 -31.06 5.58
CA SER A 274 -14.60 -29.68 5.16
C SER A 274 -14.53 -28.65 6.29
N TYR A 275 -14.59 -29.08 7.57
CA TYR A 275 -14.64 -28.17 8.70
C TYR A 275 -13.32 -28.06 9.45
N GLY A 276 -12.50 -29.12 9.40
CA GLY A 276 -11.26 -29.24 10.15
C GLY A 276 -11.51 -29.23 11.66
N HIS A 277 -10.56 -29.71 12.43
CA HIS A 277 -10.65 -29.70 13.88
C HIS A 277 -9.49 -28.94 14.51
N TYR A 278 -9.76 -28.33 15.66
CA TYR A 278 -8.73 -27.65 16.42
C TYR A 278 -7.79 -28.69 17.00
N VAL A 279 -6.52 -28.59 16.65
CA VAL A 279 -5.50 -29.41 17.27
C VAL A 279 -5.07 -28.71 18.54
N LYS A 280 -4.99 -29.48 19.62
CA LYS A 280 -4.45 -28.99 20.90
C LYS A 280 -3.12 -28.32 20.59
N GLU A 281 -2.94 -27.07 21.04
CA GLU A 281 -1.77 -26.25 20.74
C GLU A 281 -0.51 -27.14 20.80
N PRO A 282 0.32 -27.14 19.75
CA PRO A 282 1.49 -27.99 19.72
C PRO A 282 2.24 -27.89 21.05
N PRO A 283 2.58 -29.00 21.71
CA PRO A 283 3.00 -29.02 23.11
C PRO A 283 4.26 -28.19 23.41
N PHE A 284 4.97 -27.75 22.37
CA PHE A 284 6.14 -26.87 22.44
C PHE A 284 5.80 -25.37 22.53
N LEU A 285 4.56 -24.94 22.28
CA LEU A 285 4.18 -23.53 22.40
C LEU A 285 3.99 -23.14 23.88
N ARG A 286 4.79 -22.18 24.36
CA ARG A 286 4.74 -21.68 25.74
C ARG A 286 3.57 -20.72 26.00
N SER A 287 2.99 -20.14 24.93
CA SER A 287 1.93 -19.13 25.01
C SER A 287 1.10 -19.09 23.73
N LYS A 288 -0.12 -18.54 23.83
CA LYS A 288 -0.99 -18.29 22.67
C LYS A 288 -0.28 -17.43 21.61
N LEU A 289 -0.36 -17.85 20.35
CA LEU A 289 0.25 -17.17 19.22
C LEU A 289 -0.46 -15.85 18.90
N GLY A 290 0.26 -14.74 18.98
CA GLY A 290 -0.18 -13.45 18.49
C GLY A 290 0.06 -13.26 16.98
N VAL A 291 -0.65 -12.32 16.37
CA VAL A 291 -0.49 -11.97 14.95
C VAL A 291 0.87 -11.35 14.61
N LYS A 292 1.61 -10.90 15.64
CA LYS A 292 2.98 -10.36 15.53
C LYS A 292 4.06 -11.39 15.81
N ASP A 293 3.70 -12.58 16.29
CA ASP A 293 4.64 -13.66 16.61
C ASP A 293 5.01 -14.43 15.34
N VAL A 294 5.35 -13.69 14.29
CA VAL A 294 5.50 -14.18 12.91
C VAL A 294 6.50 -15.33 12.82
N ARG A 295 7.65 -15.19 13.48
CA ARG A 295 8.66 -16.25 13.53
C ARG A 295 8.09 -17.53 14.15
N THR A 296 7.43 -17.41 15.30
CA THR A 296 6.87 -18.54 16.04
C THR A 296 5.77 -19.24 15.25
N VAL A 297 4.89 -18.49 14.59
CA VAL A 297 3.84 -19.06 13.74
C VAL A 297 4.44 -19.84 12.56
N LEU A 298 5.45 -19.28 11.89
CA LEU A 298 6.10 -19.93 10.75
C LEU A 298 6.87 -21.19 11.15
N ILE A 299 7.64 -21.15 12.24
CA ILE A 299 8.35 -22.33 12.76
C ILE A 299 7.35 -23.39 13.23
N ALA A 300 6.23 -23.00 13.86
CA ALA A 300 5.20 -23.96 14.26
C ALA A 300 4.58 -24.67 13.05
N ALA A 301 4.35 -23.96 11.94
CA ALA A 301 3.86 -24.55 10.69
C ALA A 301 4.88 -25.55 10.10
N GLU A 302 6.17 -25.20 10.13
CA GLU A 302 7.28 -26.05 9.69
C GLU A 302 7.39 -27.33 10.53
N ILE A 303 7.32 -27.20 11.86
CA ILE A 303 7.33 -28.34 12.78
C ILE A 303 6.14 -29.27 12.55
N LEU A 304 4.93 -28.72 12.36
CA LEU A 304 3.73 -29.51 12.11
C LEU A 304 3.86 -30.33 10.82
N LEU A 305 4.36 -29.71 9.74
CA LEU A 305 4.57 -30.38 8.47
C LEU A 305 5.63 -31.49 8.57
N LEU A 306 6.81 -31.19 9.15
CA LEU A 306 7.89 -32.16 9.35
C LEU A 306 7.43 -33.33 10.21
N ARG A 307 6.73 -33.05 11.32
CA ARG A 307 6.23 -34.10 12.21
C ARG A 307 5.24 -35.01 11.50
N GLU A 308 4.36 -34.45 10.68
CA GLU A 308 3.36 -35.25 9.97
C GLU A 308 4.00 -36.10 8.86
N TRP A 309 5.01 -35.56 8.19
CA TRP A 309 5.78 -36.31 7.20
C TRP A 309 6.62 -37.43 7.84
N ILE A 310 7.35 -37.17 8.93
CA ILE A 310 8.13 -38.19 9.67
C ILE A 310 7.23 -39.32 10.22
N LYS A 311 5.97 -39.04 10.57
CA LYS A 311 5.03 -40.10 10.96
C LYS A 311 4.63 -41.01 9.80
N ARG A 312 4.61 -40.48 8.57
CA ARG A 312 4.16 -41.17 7.36
C ARG A 312 5.29 -41.91 6.65
N GLU A 313 6.49 -41.36 6.70
CA GLU A 313 7.71 -41.91 6.11
C GLU A 313 8.62 -42.48 7.20
N ASP A 314 8.92 -43.78 7.14
CA ASP A 314 9.83 -44.43 8.09
C ASP A 314 11.28 -43.93 7.90
N GLY A 315 11.81 -43.21 8.91
CA GLY A 315 13.25 -43.10 9.15
C GLY A 315 14.02 -42.05 8.34
N HIS A 316 13.91 -40.78 8.73
CA HIS A 316 14.73 -39.68 8.19
C HIS A 316 15.46 -38.91 9.32
N GLU A 317 16.64 -39.41 9.72
CA GLU A 317 17.46 -38.84 10.82
C GLU A 317 17.73 -37.33 10.65
N ASP A 318 17.98 -36.88 9.42
CA ASP A 318 18.23 -35.45 9.12
C ASP A 318 16.98 -34.57 9.35
N ALA A 319 15.79 -35.10 9.05
CA ALA A 319 14.53 -34.40 9.27
C ALA A 319 14.19 -34.35 10.77
N GLU A 320 14.51 -35.40 11.52
CA GLU A 320 14.40 -35.42 12.98
C GLU A 320 15.37 -34.45 13.67
N GLU A 321 16.60 -34.31 13.16
CA GLU A 321 17.56 -33.32 13.66
C GLU A 321 17.04 -31.89 13.45
N LEU A 322 16.53 -31.60 12.25
CA LEU A 322 15.91 -30.30 11.94
C LEU A 322 14.72 -30.04 12.86
N LEU A 323 13.83 -31.01 13.03
CA LEU A 323 12.69 -30.93 13.95
C LEU A 323 13.12 -30.60 15.37
N CYS A 324 14.14 -31.29 15.90
CA CYS A 324 14.68 -31.05 17.24
C CYS A 324 15.29 -29.66 17.38
N ARG A 325 15.94 -29.15 16.32
CA ARG A 325 16.51 -27.80 16.30
C ARG A 325 15.41 -26.74 16.34
N LEU A 326 14.36 -26.88 15.53
CA LEU A 326 13.24 -25.95 15.46
C LEU A 326 12.46 -25.88 16.78
N GLN A 327 12.26 -27.02 17.45
CA GLN A 327 11.60 -27.07 18.75
C GLN A 327 12.36 -26.33 19.86
N LYS A 328 13.68 -26.16 19.74
CA LYS A 328 14.48 -25.36 20.69
C LYS A 328 14.37 -23.85 20.45
N ASP A 329 13.94 -23.45 19.25
CA ASP A 329 13.86 -22.05 18.81
C ASP A 329 12.52 -21.35 19.17
N ILE A 330 11.55 -22.10 19.69
CA ILE A 330 10.23 -21.64 20.19
C ILE A 330 10.15 -21.85 21.71
#